data_AF-X0SNF9-F1
#
_entry.id   AF-X0SNF9-F1
#
_cell.length_a   1.000
_cell.length_b   1.000
_cell.length_c   1.000
_cell.angle_alpha   90.00
_cell.angle_beta   90.00
_cell.angle_gamma   90.00
#
_symmetry.space_group_name_H-M   'P 1'
#
loop_
_entity.id
_entity.type
_entity.pdbx_description
1 polymer ?
#
loop_
_entity_poly.entity_id
_entity_poly.type
_entity_poly.pdbx_seq_one_letter_code
_entity_poly.pdbx_strand_id
1 'polypeptide(L)' 'KMDLGHLDEPDLTVTLDYATAKAILVEQDAQAGMQAFMSGQIKVQGDMTKMMALQSQPPDETAKEIADRIKAITE' A
#
# COMPACT_ATOMS: atom_id res chain seq x y z
N LYS A 1 -14.58 -11.23 2.91
CA LYS A 1 -15.34 -9.97 3.15
C LYS A 1 -14.35 -8.82 2.93
N MET A 2 -14.55 -8.01 1.91
CA MET A 2 -13.98 -6.65 1.77
C MET A 2 -15.20 -5.73 1.99
N ASP A 3 -15.27 -4.73 2.86
CA ASP A 3 -14.28 -3.85 3.52
C ASP A 3 -14.89 -3.33 4.86
N LEU A 4 -14.07 -2.72 5.74
CA LEU A 4 -14.51 -1.89 6.89
C LEU A 4 -14.49 -0.38 6.55
N GLY A 5 -13.94 0.02 5.41
CA GLY A 5 -13.83 1.43 5.02
C GLY A 5 -12.81 2.17 5.88
N HIS A 6 -13.03 3.47 6.07
CA HIS A 6 -12.24 4.24 7.03
C HIS A 6 -12.50 3.72 8.45
N LEU A 7 -11.43 3.30 9.13
CA LEU A 7 -11.48 2.98 10.54
C LEU A 7 -11.50 4.29 11.34
N ASP A 8 -12.29 4.36 12.41
CA ASP A 8 -12.34 5.54 13.30
C ASP A 8 -10.99 5.75 14.03
N GLU A 9 -10.30 4.66 14.35
CA GLU A 9 -9.00 4.67 15.03
C GLU A 9 -7.99 3.76 14.31
N PRO A 10 -7.47 4.18 13.13
CA PRO A 10 -6.52 3.38 12.39
C PRO A 10 -5.14 3.44 13.05
N ASP A 11 -4.51 2.28 13.20
CA ASP A 11 -3.13 2.15 13.64
C ASP A 11 -2.12 2.86 12.71
N LEU A 12 -2.46 2.92 11.42
CA LEU A 12 -1.66 3.51 10.36
C LEU A 12 -2.59 4.09 9.28
N THR A 13 -2.35 5.34 8.89
CA THR A 13 -3.00 6.00 7.75
C THR A 13 -1.94 6.42 6.76
N VAL A 14 -2.08 5.97 5.51
CA VAL A 14 -1.21 6.35 4.39
C VAL A 14 -2.02 7.17 3.40
N THR A 15 -1.50 8.36 3.06
CA THR A 15 -2.09 9.26 2.06
C THR A 15 -1.09 9.49 0.94
N LEU A 16 -1.52 9.30 -0.30
CA LEU A 16 -0.70 9.41 -1.50
C LEU A 16 -1.58 9.80 -2.69
N ASP A 17 -0.97 10.33 -3.74
CA ASP A 17 -1.68 10.62 -4.99
C ASP A 17 -2.02 9.33 -5.76
N TYR A 18 -2.97 9.46 -6.69
CA TYR A 18 -3.46 8.33 -7.47
C TYR A 18 -2.37 7.69 -8.35
N ALA A 19 -1.47 8.50 -8.93
CA ALA A 19 -0.42 8.00 -9.81
C ALA A 19 0.55 7.10 -9.02
N THR A 20 0.94 7.55 -7.83
CA THR A 20 1.77 6.81 -6.89
C THR A 20 1.05 5.55 -6.41
N ALA A 21 -0.25 5.64 -6.07
CA ALA A 21 -1.03 4.48 -5.64
C ALA A 21 -1.12 3.42 -6.72
N LYS A 22 -1.37 3.82 -7.97
CA LYS A 22 -1.40 2.92 -9.12
C LYS A 22 -0.05 2.25 -9.34
N ALA A 23 1.04 3.01 -9.33
CA ALA A 23 2.39 2.46 -9.52
C ALA A 23 2.73 1.37 -8.47
N ILE A 24 2.38 1.61 -7.20
CA ILE A 24 2.72 0.69 -6.11
C ILE A 24 1.77 -0.51 -6.07
N LEU A 25 0.45 -0.27 -6.12
CA LEU A 25 -0.56 -1.30 -5.84
C LEU A 25 -0.97 -2.11 -7.07
N VAL A 26 -0.92 -1.50 -8.26
CA VAL A 26 -1.35 -2.13 -9.51
C VAL A 26 -0.13 -2.62 -10.30
N GLU A 27 0.87 -1.75 -10.46
CA GLU A 27 2.05 -2.04 -11.28
C GLU A 27 3.14 -2.77 -10.47
N GLN A 28 2.95 -2.90 -9.15
CA GLN A 28 3.90 -3.53 -8.22
C GLN A 28 5.30 -2.90 -8.23
N ASP A 29 5.38 -1.61 -8.55
CA ASP A 29 6.64 -0.86 -8.56
C ASP A 29 7.02 -0.43 -7.14
N ALA A 30 7.77 -1.29 -6.46
CA ALA A 30 8.32 -1.01 -5.15
C ALA A 30 9.33 0.16 -5.15
N GLN A 31 10.01 0.43 -6.28
CA GLN A 31 10.92 1.58 -6.38
C GLN A 31 10.17 2.90 -6.43
N ALA A 32 9.06 2.96 -7.18
CA ALA A 32 8.19 4.14 -7.20
C ALA A 32 7.65 4.47 -5.80
N GLY A 33 7.27 3.45 -5.02
CA GLY A 33 6.82 3.65 -3.64
C GLY A 33 7.91 4.18 -2.71
N MET A 34 9.12 3.65 -2.81
CA MET A 34 10.25 4.14 -2.02
C MET A 34 10.64 5.58 -2.41
N GLN A 35 10.66 5.90 -3.72
CA GLN A 35 10.94 7.25 -4.19
C GLN A 35 9.88 8.25 -3.76
N ALA A 36 8.59 7.89 -3.85
CA ALA A 36 7.49 8.74 -3.43
C ALA A 36 7.46 8.97 -1.91
N PHE A 37 7.91 7.98 -1.12
CA PHE A 37 8.11 8.16 0.32
C PHE A 37 9.26 9.13 0.61
N MET A 38 10.41 8.96 -0.07
CA MET A 38 11.58 9.84 0.11
C MET A 38 11.36 11.27 -0.41
N SER A 39 10.53 11.46 -1.45
CA SER A 39 10.18 12.76 -2.00
C SER A 39 9.11 13.51 -1.19
N GLY A 40 8.49 12.84 -0.19
CA GLY A 40 7.42 13.39 0.63
C GLY A 40 6.03 13.35 -0.01
N GLN A 41 5.86 12.63 -1.12
CA GLN A 41 4.57 12.43 -1.79
C GLN A 41 3.67 11.41 -1.05
N ILE A 42 4.26 10.57 -0.20
CA ILE A 42 3.54 9.67 0.70
C ILE A 42 3.56 10.26 2.11
N LYS A 43 2.38 10.60 2.63
CA LYS A 43 2.20 11.01 4.03
C LYS A 43 1.75 9.81 4.85
N VAL A 44 2.54 9.45 5.85
CA VAL A 44 2.22 8.38 6.79
C VAL A 44 1.93 8.97 8.16
N GLN A 45 0.83 8.56 8.78
CA GLN A 45 0.41 8.94 10.12
C GLN A 45 0.13 7.67 10.93
N GLY A 46 0.53 7.62 12.20
CA GLY A 46 0.37 6.46 13.07
C GLY A 46 1.69 5.76 13.39
N ASP A 47 1.64 4.45 13.64
CA ASP A 47 2.79 3.68 14.10
C ASP A 47 3.66 3.18 12.94
N MET A 48 4.76 3.90 12.68
CA MET A 48 5.76 3.53 11.68
C MET A 48 6.38 2.15 11.92
N THR A 49 6.41 1.66 13.17
CA THR A 49 6.90 0.31 13.50
C THR A 49 6.03 -0.75 12.85
N LYS A 50 4.71 -0.52 12.81
CA LYS A 50 3.75 -1.40 12.11
C LYS A 50 3.94 -1.34 10.58
N MET A 51 4.25 -0.17 10.03
CA MET A 51 4.61 -0.04 8.60
C MET A 51 5.86 -0.86 8.25
N MET A 52 6.90 -0.79 9.09
CA MET A 52 8.14 -1.55 8.87
C MET A 52 7.91 -3.06 9.06
N ALA A 53 7.06 -3.47 9.99
CA ALA A 53 6.68 -4.86 10.18
C ALA A 53 5.99 -5.43 8.93
N LEU A 54 5.11 -4.66 8.28
CA LEU A 54 4.44 -5.05 7.03
C LEU A 54 5.44 -5.27 5.88
N GLN A 55 6.47 -4.42 5.76
CA GLN A 55 7.51 -4.60 4.73
C GLN A 55 8.41 -5.80 4.97
N SER A 56 8.56 -6.24 6.22
CA SER A 56 9.46 -7.33 6.60
C SER A 56 8.90 -8.72 6.28
N GLN A 57 7.60 -8.82 5.98
CA GLN A 57 6.97 -10.09 5.61
C GLN A 57 7.03 -10.29 4.09
N PRO A 58 7.65 -11.39 3.60
CA PRO A 58 7.57 -11.72 2.19
C PRO A 58 6.10 -11.94 1.79
N PRO A 59 5.69 -11.54 0.56
CA PRO A 59 4.33 -11.75 0.09
C PRO A 59 3.99 -13.24 0.10
N ASP A 60 2.90 -13.61 0.78
CA ASP A 60 2.36 -14.96 0.73
C ASP A 60 1.57 -15.20 -0.57
N GLU A 61 1.11 -16.43 -0.80
CA GLU A 61 0.31 -16.75 -1.99
C GLU A 61 -0.98 -15.92 -2.06
N THR A 62 -1.57 -15.60 -0.90
CA THR A 62 -2.74 -14.73 -0.79
C THR A 62 -2.46 -13.32 -1.31
N ALA A 63 -1.32 -12.73 -0.93
CA ALA A 63 -0.91 -11.41 -1.38
C ALA A 63 -0.71 -11.36 -2.90
N LYS A 64 -0.16 -12.43 -3.50
CA LYS A 64 -0.06 -12.56 -4.97
C LYS A 64 -1.44 -12.61 -5.63
N GLU A 65 -2.35 -13.45 -5.14
CA GLU A 65 -3.70 -13.56 -5.70
C GLU A 65 -4.46 -12.22 -5.60
N ILE A 66 -4.31 -11.51 -4.48
CA ILE A 66 -4.89 -10.17 -4.31
C ILE A 66 -4.30 -9.20 -5.34
N ALA A 67 -2.98 -9.21 -5.54
CA ALA A 67 -2.34 -8.29 -6.47
C ALA A 67 -2.76 -8.55 -7.93
N ASP A 68 -2.89 -9.82 -8.34
CA ASP A 68 -3.40 -10.19 -9.66
C ASP A 68 -4.86 -9.74 -9.84
N ARG A 69 -5.69 -9.89 -8.80
CA ARG A 69 -7.07 -9.41 -8.81
C ARG A 69 -7.17 -7.90 -8.88
N ILE A 70 -6.34 -7.17 -8.13
CA ILE A 70 -6.27 -5.70 -8.18
C ILE A 70 -5.96 -5.26 -9.60
N LYS A 71 -4.98 -5.89 -10.24
CA LYS A 71 -4.63 -5.60 -11.63
C LYS A 71 -5.81 -5.86 -12.59
N ALA A 72 -6.47 -7.00 -12.47
CA ALA A 72 -7.59 -7.36 -13.34
C ALA A 72 -8.82 -6.43 -13.23
N ILE A 73 -9.03 -5.76 -12.08
CA ILE A 73 -10.16 -4.82 -11.90
C ILE A 73 -9.80 -3.35 -12.18
N THR A 74 -8.51 -3.06 -12.46
CA THR A 74 -8.01 -1.70 -12.74
C THR A 74 -7.52 -1.50 -14.17
N GLU A 75 -7.65 -2.53 -15.03
CA GLU A 75 -7.61 -2.41 -16.50
C GLU A 75 -8.93 -1.85 -17.06
#